data_AF-A0A9D2TNW5-F1
#
_entry.id   AF-A0A9D2TNW5-F1
#
_cell.length_a   1.000
_cell.length_b   1.000
_cell.length_c   1.000
_cell.angle_alpha   90.00
_cell.angle_beta   90.00
_cell.angle_gamma   90.00
#
_symmetry.space_group_name_H-M   'P 1'
#
loop_
_entity.id
_entity.type
_entity.pdbx_description
1 polymer ?
#
loop_
_entity_poly.entity_id
_entity_poly.type
_entity_poly.pdbx_seq_one_letter_code
_entity_poly.pdbx_strand_id
1 'polypeptide(L)'
;MTRGKIIYINDDSLVYSSCEFNGDMHPDRYGEDILERFQNGLLQEYKDYERFVEKFNRKYFGYDAELIRECFGYSNRTIDISNNWTDYLYIINNSSVEWKIETKEGKECLPSHAMGIVRYQGVIRVELQKRKDAEKINILTKREFSDILDRLREASDLKEQVDRLFRNSRENIENDFYNSAALQISHEHLVVFLLKQIMRDKYDYIDYFIYELDYGRKYEEGMITEADGRNIDIHTPELLYDFILEVGNV
;
A
#
# COMPACT_ATOMS: atom_id res chain seq x y z
N MET A 1 15.54 -16.41 -2.71
CA MET A 1 14.47 -15.93 -1.83
C MET A 1 15.11 -15.01 -0.82
N THR A 2 14.73 -13.74 -0.81
CA THR A 2 15.28 -12.73 0.12
C THR A 2 14.31 -12.45 1.25
N ARG A 3 14.85 -12.07 2.40
CA ARG A 3 14.13 -11.81 3.63
C ARG A 3 14.18 -10.34 3.98
N GLY A 4 13.12 -9.83 4.60
CA GLY A 4 13.02 -8.41 4.88
C GLY A 4 12.21 -8.06 6.12
N LYS A 5 12.52 -6.90 6.70
CA LYS A 5 11.74 -6.27 7.77
C LYS A 5 11.54 -4.79 7.48
N ILE A 6 10.45 -4.28 8.03
CA ILE A 6 10.08 -2.87 7.97
C ILE A 6 10.14 -2.34 9.40
N ILE A 7 11.06 -1.42 9.64
CA ILE A 7 11.26 -0.76 10.94
C ILE A 7 10.66 0.64 10.81
N TYR A 8 9.77 1.01 11.73
CA TYR A 8 9.12 2.31 11.75
C TYR A 8 9.43 3.01 13.08
N ILE A 9 9.82 4.28 12.99
CA ILE A 9 10.13 5.13 14.13
C ILE A 9 9.10 6.26 14.15
N ASN A 10 8.30 6.35 15.20
CA ASN A 10 7.27 7.39 15.33
C ASN A 10 7.83 8.69 15.94
N ASP A 11 7.00 9.73 16.05
CA ASP A 11 7.38 11.03 16.63
C ASP A 11 7.78 10.96 18.10
N ASP A 12 7.20 10.04 18.86
CA ASP A 12 7.57 9.77 20.25
C ASP A 12 8.90 9.00 20.38
N SER A 13 9.61 8.78 19.28
CA SER A 13 10.85 8.00 19.23
C SER A 13 10.71 6.53 19.64
N LEU A 14 9.48 6.01 19.61
CA LEU A 14 9.20 4.58 19.73
C LEU A 14 9.52 3.88 18.41
N VAL A 15 10.05 2.66 18.52
CA VAL A 15 10.50 1.87 17.37
C VAL A 15 9.65 0.62 17.27
N TYR A 16 9.12 0.38 16.08
CA TYR A 16 8.32 -0.78 15.75
C TYR A 16 9.01 -1.57 14.65
N SER A 17 8.96 -2.90 14.73
CA SER A 17 9.51 -3.79 13.71
C SER A 17 8.43 -4.74 13.25
N SER A 18 8.33 -4.93 11.94
CA SER A 18 7.55 -6.03 11.39
C SER A 18 8.21 -7.37 11.74
N CYS A 19 7.46 -8.46 11.58
CA CYS A 19 8.02 -9.80 11.45
C CYS A 19 8.95 -9.89 10.22
N GLU A 20 9.73 -10.97 10.14
CA GLU A 20 10.58 -11.22 8.97
C GLU A 20 9.74 -11.83 7.83
N PHE A 21 9.59 -11.07 6.75
CA PHE A 21 8.96 -11.53 5.52
C PHE A 21 9.96 -12.33 4.68
N ASN A 22 9.60 -13.54 4.24
CA ASN A 22 10.48 -14.47 3.54
C ASN A 22 10.05 -14.60 2.08
N GLY A 23 10.50 -13.68 1.22
CA GLY A 23 10.19 -13.67 -0.21
C GLY A 23 10.46 -12.32 -0.85
N ASP A 24 11.27 -12.30 -1.91
CA ASP A 24 11.52 -11.21 -2.86
C ASP A 24 11.47 -9.76 -2.31
N MET A 25 12.08 -9.54 -1.14
CA MET A 25 12.14 -8.24 -0.45
C MET A 25 13.14 -7.26 -1.09
N HIS A 26 13.50 -7.46 -2.35
CA HIS A 26 14.36 -6.53 -3.07
C HIS A 26 13.64 -5.18 -3.34
N PRO A 27 14.37 -4.05 -3.39
CA PRO A 27 13.81 -2.74 -3.70
C PRO A 27 13.05 -2.63 -5.04
N ASP A 28 13.35 -3.51 -6.00
CA ASP A 28 12.73 -3.61 -7.34
C ASP A 28 11.71 -4.76 -7.44
N ARG A 29 11.31 -5.31 -6.30
CA ARG A 29 10.32 -6.40 -6.15
C ARG A 29 9.31 -6.00 -5.07
N TYR A 30 9.05 -6.83 -4.06
CA TYR A 30 8.09 -6.48 -3.01
C TYR A 30 8.54 -5.26 -2.18
N GLY A 31 9.83 -4.95 -2.17
CA GLY A 31 10.34 -3.72 -1.56
C GLY A 31 9.91 -2.43 -2.27
N GLU A 32 9.48 -2.51 -3.53
CA GLU A 32 8.98 -1.36 -4.30
C GLU A 32 7.70 -0.79 -3.67
N ASP A 33 6.76 -1.65 -3.23
CA ASP A 33 5.54 -1.22 -2.54
C ASP A 33 5.86 -0.39 -1.28
N ILE A 34 6.92 -0.74 -0.54
CA ILE A 34 7.37 0.01 0.66
C ILE A 34 7.91 1.38 0.25
N LEU A 35 8.74 1.41 -0.80
CA LEU A 35 9.34 2.62 -1.34
C LEU A 35 8.30 3.60 -1.86
N GLU A 36 7.36 3.13 -2.68
CA GLU A 36 6.30 3.96 -3.22
C GLU A 36 5.43 4.55 -2.11
N ARG A 37 5.04 3.74 -1.11
CA ARG A 37 4.24 4.23 0.04
C ARG A 37 4.97 5.32 0.81
N PHE A 38 6.26 5.13 1.07
CA PHE A 38 7.08 6.14 1.74
C PHE A 38 7.22 7.42 0.91
N GLN A 39 7.56 7.29 -0.38
CA GLN A 39 7.78 8.43 -1.29
C GLN A 39 6.51 9.25 -1.52
N ASN A 40 5.34 8.60 -1.53
CA ASN A 40 4.05 9.25 -1.69
C ASN A 40 3.48 9.83 -0.38
N GLY A 41 4.21 9.73 0.73
CA GLY A 41 3.75 10.27 2.01
C GLY A 41 2.55 9.52 2.59
N LEU A 42 2.46 8.21 2.33
CA LEU A 42 1.36 7.37 2.81
C LEU A 42 1.69 6.64 4.12
N LEU A 43 2.88 6.86 4.68
CA LEU A 43 3.37 6.33 5.96
C LEU A 43 3.75 7.50 6.87
N GLN A 44 2.77 8.16 7.48
CA GLN A 44 2.96 9.40 8.27
C GLN A 44 2.66 9.21 9.75
N GLU A 45 1.89 8.20 10.11
CA GLU A 45 1.59 7.85 11.50
C GLU A 45 1.68 6.33 11.71
N TYR A 46 1.74 5.89 12.97
CA TYR A 46 1.84 4.47 13.32
C TYR A 46 0.72 3.63 12.70
N LYS A 47 -0.51 4.17 12.66
CA LYS A 47 -1.68 3.49 12.07
C LYS A 47 -1.52 3.21 10.57
N ASP A 48 -0.80 4.06 9.85
CA ASP A 48 -0.49 3.84 8.44
C ASP A 48 0.44 2.66 8.26
N TYR A 49 1.50 2.64 9.08
CA TYR A 49 2.48 1.59 9.10
C TYR A 49 1.82 0.25 9.47
N GLU A 50 0.98 0.23 10.51
CA GLU A 50 0.26 -0.97 10.95
C GLU A 50 -0.60 -1.56 9.83
N ARG A 51 -1.50 -0.75 9.26
CA ARG A 51 -2.38 -1.17 8.16
C ARG A 51 -1.59 -1.59 6.93
N PHE A 52 -0.50 -0.89 6.62
CA PHE A 52 0.35 -1.23 5.50
C PHE A 52 0.98 -2.61 5.69
N VAL A 53 1.55 -2.91 6.87
CA VAL A 53 2.16 -4.20 7.17
C VAL A 53 1.14 -5.34 7.08
N GLU A 54 -0.07 -5.16 7.60
CA GLU A 54 -1.15 -6.16 7.48
C GLU A 54 -1.52 -6.46 6.02
N LYS A 55 -1.69 -5.40 5.21
CA LYS A 55 -2.01 -5.53 3.78
C LYS A 55 -0.86 -6.15 3.01
N PHE A 56 0.36 -5.74 3.29
CA PHE A 56 1.58 -6.27 2.68
C PHE A 56 1.71 -7.77 2.96
N ASN A 57 1.45 -8.18 4.21
CA ASN A 57 1.37 -9.60 4.58
C ASN A 57 0.28 -10.34 3.79
N ARG A 58 -0.96 -9.83 3.79
CA ARG A 58 -2.08 -10.48 3.07
C ARG A 58 -1.82 -10.61 1.57
N LYS A 59 -1.18 -9.62 0.95
CA LYS A 59 -0.88 -9.58 -0.49
C LYS A 59 0.19 -10.60 -0.89
N TYR A 60 1.22 -10.81 -0.07
CA TYR A 60 2.42 -11.52 -0.50
C TYR A 60 2.77 -12.78 0.31
N PHE A 61 2.37 -12.89 1.58
CA PHE A 61 2.92 -13.90 2.50
C PHE A 61 1.85 -14.73 3.22
N GLY A 62 0.73 -14.11 3.63
CA GLY A 62 -0.36 -14.78 4.31
C GLY A 62 0.01 -15.35 5.68
N TYR A 63 0.87 -14.68 6.46
CA TYR A 63 1.20 -15.12 7.81
C TYR A 63 0.06 -14.85 8.79
N ASP A 64 -0.25 -15.82 9.65
CA ASP A 64 -1.28 -15.72 10.70
C ASP A 64 -0.72 -15.29 12.08
N ALA A 65 0.56 -14.91 12.14
CA ALA A 65 1.25 -14.54 13.38
C ALA A 65 1.18 -13.02 13.67
N GLU A 66 1.56 -12.62 14.88
CA GLU A 66 1.78 -11.21 15.22
C GLU A 66 2.79 -10.57 14.26
N LEU A 67 2.32 -9.61 13.48
CA LEU A 67 3.09 -9.02 12.39
C LEU A 67 3.99 -7.88 12.84
N ILE A 68 3.70 -7.23 13.96
CA ILE A 68 4.40 -6.03 14.42
C ILE A 68 4.71 -6.18 15.90
N ARG A 69 5.91 -5.77 16.28
CA ARG A 69 6.33 -5.70 17.69
C ARG A 69 6.97 -4.35 17.97
N GLU A 70 6.71 -3.82 19.16
CA GLU A 70 7.46 -2.70 19.70
C GLU A 70 8.84 -3.18 20.15
N CYS A 71 9.88 -2.46 19.75
CA CYS A 71 11.26 -2.75 20.08
C CYS A 71 11.74 -1.81 21.19
N PHE A 72 11.95 -2.37 22.38
CA PHE A 72 12.51 -1.64 23.52
C PHE A 72 14.04 -1.60 23.45
N GLY A 73 14.64 -0.53 24.01
CA GLY A 73 16.09 -0.48 24.27
C GLY A 73 16.93 0.41 23.37
N TYR A 74 16.34 1.25 22.50
CA TYR A 74 17.08 2.23 21.70
C TYR A 74 17.39 3.50 22.50
N SER A 75 18.23 3.39 23.51
CA SER A 75 18.49 4.46 24.49
C SER A 75 19.26 5.67 23.95
N ASN A 76 19.60 5.72 22.65
CA ASN A 76 20.40 6.78 22.03
C ASN A 76 20.01 7.07 20.55
N ARG A 77 18.76 6.82 20.14
CA ARG A 77 18.30 7.04 18.76
C ARG A 77 19.20 6.39 17.70
N THR A 78 19.67 5.19 18.01
CA THR A 78 20.59 4.43 17.18
C THR A 78 19.99 3.06 16.92
N ILE A 79 19.80 2.68 15.66
CA ILE A 79 19.41 1.34 15.25
C ILE A 79 20.70 0.56 14.97
N ASP A 80 21.06 -0.37 15.86
CA ASP A 80 22.22 -1.24 15.67
C ASP A 80 21.86 -2.42 14.76
N ILE A 81 22.51 -2.46 13.59
CA ILE A 81 22.39 -3.53 12.59
C ILE A 81 23.71 -4.28 12.39
N SER A 82 24.72 -4.05 13.24
CA SER A 82 26.04 -4.69 13.13
C SER A 82 25.97 -6.22 13.14
N ASN A 83 24.95 -6.78 13.80
CA ASN A 83 24.67 -8.22 13.85
C ASN A 83 23.38 -8.61 13.11
N ASN A 84 22.88 -7.76 12.21
CA ASN A 84 21.70 -8.08 11.41
C ASN A 84 22.02 -9.21 10.40
N TRP A 85 21.10 -10.18 10.32
CA TRP A 85 21.14 -11.28 9.37
C TRP A 85 19.96 -11.26 8.40
N THR A 86 19.03 -10.29 8.51
CA THR A 86 17.96 -10.09 7.55
C THR A 86 18.52 -9.47 6.27
N ASP A 87 18.11 -9.97 5.11
CA ASP A 87 18.73 -9.57 3.84
C ASP A 87 18.45 -8.10 3.51
N TYR A 88 17.24 -7.61 3.77
CA TYR A 88 16.84 -6.20 3.61
C TYR A 88 16.16 -5.62 4.86
N LEU A 89 16.52 -4.39 5.24
CA LEU A 89 15.75 -3.61 6.20
C LEU A 89 15.31 -2.29 5.57
N TYR A 90 14.04 -1.93 5.78
CA TYR A 90 13.47 -0.64 5.42
C TYR A 90 13.22 0.12 6.72
N ILE A 91 14.10 1.07 7.06
CA ILE A 91 14.07 1.82 8.32
C ILE A 91 13.48 3.20 8.07
N ILE A 92 12.22 3.38 8.41
CA ILE A 92 11.46 4.61 8.22
C ILE A 92 11.60 5.46 9.47
N ASN A 93 12.32 6.58 9.37
CA ASN A 93 12.37 7.61 10.40
C ASN A 93 11.28 8.65 10.14
N ASN A 94 10.12 8.46 10.77
CA ASN A 94 9.04 9.44 10.73
C ASN A 94 9.15 10.46 11.87
N SER A 95 10.13 10.33 12.76
CA SER A 95 10.30 11.27 13.86
C SER A 95 10.82 12.63 13.41
N SER A 96 10.54 13.65 14.21
CA SER A 96 11.07 15.00 14.01
C SER A 96 12.59 15.14 14.25
N VAL A 97 13.30 14.06 14.56
CA VAL A 97 14.72 14.07 14.96
C VAL A 97 15.55 13.13 14.10
N GLU A 98 16.83 13.41 13.99
CA GLU A 98 17.79 12.52 13.34
C GLU A 98 18.04 11.26 14.19
N TRP A 99 18.13 10.13 13.50
CA TRP A 99 18.55 8.84 14.02
C TRP A 99 19.85 8.39 13.38
N LYS A 100 20.50 7.38 13.98
CA LYS A 100 21.71 6.77 13.44
C LYS A 100 21.50 5.29 13.16
N ILE A 101 22.09 4.79 12.09
CA ILE A 101 22.15 3.35 11.80
C ILE A 101 23.59 2.90 12.09
N GLU A 102 23.77 2.06 13.09
CA GLU A 102 25.08 1.53 13.48
C GLU A 102 25.37 0.26 12.71
N THR A 103 26.40 0.32 11.86
CA THR A 103 26.91 -0.75 11.01
C THR A 103 28.22 -1.28 11.56
N LYS A 104 28.78 -2.34 10.94
CA LYS A 104 30.16 -2.77 11.26
C LYS A 104 31.22 -1.75 10.86
N GLU A 105 30.91 -0.88 9.90
CA GLU A 105 31.86 0.08 9.32
C GLU A 105 31.78 1.46 10.00
N GLY A 106 30.72 1.72 10.75
CA GLY A 106 30.54 2.98 11.47
C GLY A 106 29.07 3.32 11.71
N LYS A 107 28.78 4.61 11.86
CA LYS A 107 27.42 5.12 12.05
C LYS A 107 27.01 5.94 10.84
N GLU A 108 25.91 5.56 10.23
CA GLU A 108 25.28 6.28 9.14
C GLU A 108 24.14 7.17 9.66
N CYS A 109 23.98 8.34 9.07
CA CYS A 109 22.90 9.27 9.43
C CYS A 109 21.58 8.84 8.78
N LEU A 110 20.51 8.84 9.57
CA LEU A 110 19.13 8.70 9.12
C LEU A 110 18.36 9.98 9.49
N PRO A 111 18.26 10.96 8.57
CA PRO A 111 17.57 12.22 8.82
C PRO A 111 16.11 12.02 9.23
N SER A 112 15.51 13.05 9.84
CA SER A 112 14.06 13.10 10.06
C SER A 112 13.31 12.99 8.74
N HIS A 113 12.18 12.27 8.71
CA HIS A 113 11.36 12.06 7.50
C HIS A 113 12.16 11.42 6.36
N ALA A 114 12.98 10.43 6.68
CA ALA A 114 13.81 9.69 5.73
C ALA A 114 13.63 8.18 5.90
N MET A 115 13.96 7.41 4.87
CA MET A 115 14.00 5.97 4.91
C MET A 115 15.40 5.44 4.57
N GLY A 116 15.99 4.68 5.50
CA GLY A 116 17.22 3.93 5.25
C GLY A 116 16.89 2.56 4.66
N ILE A 117 17.53 2.22 3.54
CA ILE A 117 17.48 0.89 2.94
C ILE A 117 18.80 0.20 3.22
N VAL A 118 18.72 -0.88 3.98
CA VAL A 118 19.87 -1.67 4.42
C VAL A 118 19.87 -2.99 3.68
N ARG A 119 21.06 -3.48 3.30
CA ARG A 119 21.26 -4.87 2.92
C ARG A 119 22.29 -5.52 3.81
N TYR A 120 21.87 -6.60 4.48
CA TYR A 120 22.62 -7.22 5.57
C TYR A 120 23.03 -6.19 6.63
N GLN A 121 24.30 -5.77 6.62
CA GLN A 121 24.90 -4.94 7.65
C GLN A 121 25.32 -3.56 7.13
N GLY A 122 24.98 -3.23 5.88
CA GLY A 122 25.34 -1.98 5.23
C GLY A 122 24.13 -1.19 4.76
N VAL A 123 24.18 0.13 4.91
CA VAL A 123 23.19 1.05 4.33
C VAL A 123 23.49 1.18 2.84
N ILE A 124 22.55 0.80 1.98
CA ILE A 124 22.70 0.95 0.53
C ILE A 124 22.31 2.36 0.11
N ARG A 125 21.25 2.89 0.73
CA ARG A 125 20.59 4.11 0.30
C ARG A 125 19.83 4.75 1.45
N VAL A 126 19.81 6.08 1.48
CA VAL A 126 18.91 6.87 2.32
C VAL A 126 18.02 7.68 1.39
N GLU A 127 16.72 7.43 1.45
CA GLU A 127 15.69 8.13 0.69
C GLU A 127 15.10 9.23 1.55
N LEU A 128 15.13 10.47 1.07
CA LEU A 128 14.44 11.58 1.73
C LEU A 128 12.99 11.59 1.27
N GLN A 129 12.06 11.77 2.20
CA GLN A 129 10.69 12.07 1.82
C GLN A 129 10.70 13.44 1.13
N LYS A 130 10.25 13.49 -0.13
CA LYS A 130 10.15 14.76 -0.86
C LYS A 130 9.25 15.70 -0.05
N ARG A 131 9.79 16.82 0.43
CA ARG A 131 9.01 17.85 1.12
C ARG A 131 7.89 18.29 0.18
N LYS A 132 6.65 18.21 0.67
CA LYS A 132 5.46 18.82 0.06
C LYS A 132 5.66 20.34 0.05
N ASP A 133 6.37 20.87 -0.94
CA ASP A 133 5.84 22.09 -1.54
C ASP A 133 4.51 21.67 -2.14
N ALA A 134 3.46 22.40 -1.77
CA ALA A 134 2.10 22.19 -2.24
C ALA A 134 2.01 22.47 -3.76
N GLU A 135 2.67 21.65 -4.56
CA GLU A 135 2.18 21.40 -5.91
C GLU A 135 0.79 20.80 -5.70
N LYS A 136 -0.21 21.66 -5.92
CA LYS A 136 -1.55 21.26 -6.30
C LYS A 136 -1.38 20.29 -7.48
N ILE A 137 -1.14 19.02 -7.19
CA ILE A 137 -1.59 17.97 -8.06
C ILE A 137 -3.08 18.26 -8.18
N ASN A 138 -3.53 18.60 -9.38
CA ASN A 138 -4.96 18.72 -9.66
C ASN A 138 -5.53 17.34 -9.36
N ILE A 139 -6.02 17.18 -8.13
CA ILE A 139 -6.84 16.06 -7.73
C ILE A 139 -8.00 16.04 -8.73
N LEU A 140 -8.33 14.86 -9.24
CA LEU A 140 -9.49 14.70 -10.12
C LEU A 140 -10.69 15.36 -9.46
N THR A 141 -11.50 16.05 -10.24
CA THR A 141 -12.80 16.50 -9.74
C THR A 141 -13.64 15.27 -9.40
N LYS A 142 -14.59 15.43 -8.47
CA LYS A 142 -15.55 14.37 -8.12
C LYS A 142 -16.16 13.71 -9.36
N ARG A 143 -16.53 14.54 -10.35
CA ARG A 143 -17.07 14.08 -11.63
C ARG A 143 -16.08 13.21 -12.41
N GLU A 144 -14.84 13.67 -12.59
CA GLU A 144 -13.83 12.89 -13.30
C GLU A 144 -13.54 11.56 -12.61
N PHE A 145 -13.51 11.55 -11.28
CA PHE A 145 -13.34 10.33 -10.48
C PHE A 145 -14.52 9.35 -10.67
N SER A 146 -15.76 9.82 -10.50
CA SER A 146 -16.96 9.01 -10.74
C SER A 146 -17.00 8.46 -12.16
N ASP A 147 -16.74 9.30 -13.17
CA ASP A 147 -16.75 8.92 -14.58
C ASP A 147 -15.70 7.82 -14.87
N ILE A 148 -14.52 7.86 -14.24
CA ILE A 148 -13.50 6.81 -14.37
C ILE A 148 -13.98 5.50 -13.75
N LEU A 149 -14.52 5.53 -12.52
CA LEU A 149 -15.01 4.33 -11.84
C LEU A 149 -16.20 3.70 -12.56
N ASP A 150 -17.13 4.50 -13.07
CA ASP A 150 -18.26 4.03 -13.86
C ASP A 150 -17.79 3.35 -15.15
N ARG A 151 -16.78 3.92 -15.85
CA ARG A 151 -16.20 3.28 -17.04
C ARG A 151 -15.49 1.97 -16.73
N LEU A 152 -14.81 1.87 -15.59
CA LEU A 152 -14.20 0.62 -15.13
C LEU A 152 -15.29 -0.42 -14.84
N ARG A 153 -16.37 -0.03 -14.16
CA ARG A 153 -17.53 -0.89 -13.90
C ARG A 153 -18.16 -1.39 -15.20
N GLU A 154 -18.44 -0.49 -16.15
CA GLU A 154 -19.00 -0.85 -17.46
C GLU A 154 -18.10 -1.83 -18.23
N ALA A 155 -16.78 -1.61 -18.19
CA ALA A 155 -15.81 -2.51 -18.81
C ALA A 155 -15.80 -3.90 -18.16
N SER A 156 -15.93 -3.96 -16.82
CA SER A 156 -16.04 -5.22 -16.07
C SER A 156 -17.36 -5.94 -16.36
N ASP A 157 -18.49 -5.22 -16.35
CA ASP A 157 -19.81 -5.77 -16.67
C ASP A 157 -19.87 -6.33 -18.09
N LEU A 158 -19.26 -5.62 -19.05
CA LEU A 158 -19.16 -6.07 -20.43
C LEU A 158 -18.35 -7.38 -20.52
N LYS A 159 -17.22 -7.45 -19.81
CA LYS A 159 -16.40 -8.67 -19.73
C LYS A 159 -17.22 -9.85 -19.23
N GLU A 160 -17.96 -9.68 -18.14
CA GLU A 160 -18.81 -10.73 -17.58
C GLU A 160 -19.95 -11.14 -18.51
N GLN A 161 -20.56 -10.19 -19.23
CA GLN A 161 -21.58 -10.49 -20.23
C GLN A 161 -20.99 -11.31 -21.39
N VAL A 162 -19.83 -10.91 -21.89
CA VAL A 162 -19.11 -11.63 -22.96
C VAL A 162 -18.73 -13.03 -22.47
N ASP A 163 -18.19 -13.17 -21.26
CA ASP A 163 -17.88 -14.47 -20.66
C ASP A 163 -19.12 -15.37 -20.52
N ARG A 164 -20.26 -14.82 -20.12
CA ARG A 164 -21.52 -15.57 -20.07
C ARG A 164 -21.96 -16.04 -21.45
N LEU A 165 -21.84 -15.21 -22.48
CA LEU A 165 -22.16 -15.58 -23.87
C LEU A 165 -21.25 -16.71 -24.36
N PHE A 166 -19.95 -16.62 -24.07
CA PHE A 166 -18.97 -17.66 -24.40
C PHE A 166 -19.22 -18.97 -23.66
N ARG A 167 -19.55 -18.95 -22.37
CA ARG A 167 -19.88 -20.18 -21.62
C ARG A 167 -21.12 -20.88 -22.14
N ASN A 168 -22.08 -20.11 -22.66
CA ASN A 168 -23.35 -20.62 -23.18
C ASN A 168 -23.30 -20.95 -24.67
N SER A 169 -22.19 -20.67 -25.37
CA SER A 169 -22.07 -20.97 -26.80
C SER A 169 -21.68 -22.43 -27.01
N ARG A 170 -22.34 -23.07 -27.98
CA ARG A 170 -22.16 -24.49 -28.30
C ARG A 170 -20.73 -24.79 -28.81
N GLU A 171 -20.09 -23.81 -29.44
CA GLU A 171 -18.73 -23.90 -29.98
C GLU A 171 -17.63 -23.89 -28.90
N ASN A 172 -17.89 -23.26 -27.74
CA ASN A 172 -16.92 -23.22 -26.64
C ASN A 172 -16.95 -24.50 -25.78
N ILE A 173 -18.08 -25.23 -25.80
CA ILE A 173 -18.18 -26.57 -25.22
C ILE A 173 -17.29 -27.56 -25.99
N GLU A 174 -17.05 -27.30 -27.28
CA GLU A 174 -16.22 -28.14 -28.15
C GLU A 174 -14.77 -27.64 -28.27
N ASN A 175 -14.50 -26.34 -28.07
CA ASN A 175 -13.17 -25.74 -28.12
C ASN A 175 -12.88 -24.89 -26.87
N ASP A 176 -12.09 -25.43 -25.93
CA ASP A 176 -11.74 -24.83 -24.62
C ASP A 176 -10.74 -23.64 -24.69
N PHE A 177 -10.62 -22.99 -25.85
CA PHE A 177 -9.58 -21.99 -26.13
C PHE A 177 -10.09 -20.55 -26.26
N TYR A 178 -11.40 -20.29 -26.16
CA TYR A 178 -11.95 -18.93 -26.28
C TYR A 178 -12.52 -18.42 -24.95
N ASN A 179 -11.90 -17.36 -24.42
CA ASN A 179 -12.44 -16.57 -23.31
C ASN A 179 -12.44 -15.07 -23.65
N SER A 180 -13.18 -14.26 -22.88
CA SER A 180 -13.26 -12.80 -23.09
C SER A 180 -11.90 -12.10 -23.01
N ALA A 181 -10.91 -12.71 -22.33
CA ALA A 181 -9.57 -12.13 -22.18
C ALA A 181 -8.85 -11.96 -23.52
N ALA A 182 -9.22 -12.71 -24.56
CA ALA A 182 -8.69 -12.53 -25.91
C ALA A 182 -9.22 -11.28 -26.64
N LEU A 183 -10.35 -10.71 -26.19
CA LEU A 183 -11.04 -9.60 -26.87
C LEU A 183 -10.86 -8.25 -26.17
N GLN A 184 -10.49 -8.25 -24.89
CA GLN A 184 -10.37 -7.03 -24.11
C GLN A 184 -8.95 -6.87 -23.60
N ILE A 185 -8.20 -5.93 -24.20
CA ILE A 185 -6.98 -5.39 -23.60
C ILE A 185 -7.44 -4.49 -22.43
N SER A 186 -7.67 -5.11 -21.28
CA SER A 186 -8.03 -4.39 -20.05
C SER A 186 -6.75 -3.94 -19.35
N HIS A 187 -6.49 -2.63 -19.37
CA HIS A 187 -5.49 -1.99 -18.52
C HIS A 187 -6.07 -1.63 -17.14
N GLU A 188 -7.13 -2.31 -16.69
CA GLU A 188 -7.83 -2.00 -15.43
C GLU A 188 -6.86 -1.88 -14.26
N HIS A 189 -5.98 -2.86 -14.06
CA HIS A 189 -4.98 -2.81 -12.99
C HIS A 189 -4.11 -1.54 -13.02
N LEU A 190 -3.70 -1.09 -14.22
CA LEU A 190 -2.88 0.10 -14.39
C LEU A 190 -3.70 1.37 -14.16
N VAL A 191 -4.95 1.41 -14.62
CA VAL A 191 -5.85 2.54 -14.39
C VAL A 191 -6.15 2.67 -12.90
N VAL A 192 -6.47 1.57 -12.22
CA VAL A 192 -6.72 1.54 -10.77
C VAL A 192 -5.46 1.96 -10.00
N PHE A 193 -4.29 1.45 -10.38
CA PHE A 193 -3.02 1.87 -9.79
C PHE A 193 -2.80 3.39 -9.93
N LEU A 194 -2.91 3.93 -11.15
CA LEU A 194 -2.74 5.36 -11.39
C LEU A 194 -3.79 6.20 -10.65
N LEU A 195 -5.04 5.75 -10.62
CA LEU A 195 -6.12 6.44 -9.91
C LEU A 195 -5.83 6.55 -8.41
N LYS A 196 -5.33 5.47 -7.80
CA LYS A 196 -4.92 5.46 -6.39
C LYS A 196 -3.77 6.43 -6.11
N GLN A 197 -2.80 6.52 -7.02
CA GLN A 197 -1.69 7.46 -6.88
C GLN A 197 -2.17 8.91 -7.00
N ILE A 198 -3.03 9.20 -7.99
CA ILE A 198 -3.59 10.54 -8.23
C ILE A 198 -4.43 11.00 -7.04
N MET A 199 -5.28 10.10 -6.53
CA MET A 199 -6.17 10.37 -5.41
C MET A 199 -5.48 10.26 -4.04
N ARG A 200 -4.21 9.83 -4.02
CA ARG A 200 -3.43 9.56 -2.79
C ARG A 200 -4.22 8.69 -1.81
N ASP A 201 -4.82 7.63 -2.34
CA ASP A 201 -5.65 6.70 -1.57
C ASP A 201 -4.79 5.90 -0.58
N LYS A 202 -4.58 6.49 0.60
CA LYS A 202 -3.68 6.03 1.66
C LYS A 202 -4.01 4.62 2.14
N TYR A 203 -5.28 4.27 2.13
CA TYR A 203 -5.78 3.04 2.71
C TYR A 203 -6.47 2.14 1.68
N ASP A 204 -6.14 2.25 0.39
CA ASP A 204 -6.67 1.44 -0.72
C ASP A 204 -8.20 1.29 -0.71
N TYR A 205 -8.92 2.35 -0.35
CA TYR A 205 -10.38 2.35 -0.38
C TYR A 205 -10.92 2.15 -1.80
N ILE A 206 -10.17 2.56 -2.83
CA ILE A 206 -10.51 2.32 -4.23
C ILE A 206 -10.49 0.84 -4.56
N ASP A 207 -9.44 0.10 -4.15
CA ASP A 207 -9.38 -1.36 -4.37
C ASP A 207 -10.53 -2.07 -3.65
N TYR A 208 -10.79 -1.68 -2.39
CA TYR A 208 -11.87 -2.26 -1.60
C TYR A 208 -13.24 -2.00 -2.27
N PHE A 209 -13.49 -0.78 -2.73
CA PHE A 209 -14.72 -0.42 -3.42
C PHE A 209 -14.91 -1.21 -4.73
N ILE A 210 -13.85 -1.39 -5.51
CA ILE A 210 -13.91 -2.11 -6.80
C ILE A 210 -14.07 -3.61 -6.57
N TYR A 211 -13.19 -4.23 -5.79
CA TYR A 211 -13.06 -5.69 -5.74
C TYR A 211 -13.91 -6.35 -4.65
N GLU A 212 -14.03 -5.72 -3.47
CA GLU A 212 -14.78 -6.29 -2.35
C GLU A 212 -16.25 -5.89 -2.41
N LEU A 213 -16.52 -4.61 -2.68
CA LEU A 213 -17.90 -4.09 -2.75
C LEU A 213 -18.55 -4.21 -4.13
N ASP A 214 -17.84 -4.70 -5.15
CA ASP A 214 -18.32 -4.78 -6.54
C ASP A 214 -18.89 -3.43 -7.02
N TYR A 215 -18.05 -2.40 -6.98
CA TYR A 215 -18.42 -1.02 -7.30
C TYR A 215 -19.61 -0.50 -6.48
N GLY A 216 -19.69 -0.90 -5.22
CA GLY A 216 -20.74 -0.50 -4.28
C GLY A 216 -22.02 -1.37 -4.31
N ARG A 217 -22.14 -2.33 -5.23
CA ARG A 217 -23.34 -3.19 -5.35
C ARG A 217 -23.55 -4.13 -4.18
N LYS A 218 -22.47 -4.54 -3.52
CA LYS A 218 -22.48 -5.44 -2.36
C LYS A 218 -22.44 -4.69 -1.04
N TYR A 219 -22.53 -3.35 -1.06
CA TYR A 219 -22.47 -2.56 0.16
C TYR A 219 -23.67 -2.84 1.08
N GLU A 220 -23.38 -3.05 2.36
CA GLU A 220 -24.36 -3.12 3.44
C GLU A 220 -23.90 -2.24 4.62
N GLU A 221 -24.85 -1.72 5.39
CA GLU A 221 -24.53 -0.92 6.58
C GLU A 221 -23.68 -1.72 7.57
N GLY A 222 -22.57 -1.12 8.02
CA GLY A 222 -21.63 -1.72 8.96
C GLY A 222 -20.48 -2.49 8.32
N MET A 223 -20.40 -2.58 6.99
CA MET A 223 -19.27 -3.20 6.29
C MET A 223 -17.95 -2.43 6.43
N ILE A 224 -18.02 -1.10 6.55
CA ILE A 224 -16.88 -0.24 6.90
C ILE A 224 -17.27 0.63 8.08
N THR A 225 -16.46 0.63 9.12
CA THR A 225 -16.67 1.48 10.30
C THR A 225 -15.40 2.23 10.69
N GLU A 226 -15.58 3.42 11.24
CA GLU A 226 -14.54 4.11 11.99
C GLU A 226 -14.19 3.36 13.28
N ALA A 227 -13.10 3.78 13.94
CA ALA A 227 -12.65 3.18 15.18
C ALA A 227 -13.65 3.35 16.35
N ASP A 228 -14.56 4.31 16.25
CA ASP A 228 -15.64 4.55 17.22
C ASP A 228 -16.93 3.79 16.90
N GLY A 229 -16.92 2.96 15.84
CA GLY A 229 -18.05 2.15 15.41
C GLY A 229 -19.05 2.89 14.51
N ARG A 230 -18.79 4.13 14.10
CA ARG A 230 -19.63 4.81 13.10
C ARG A 230 -19.47 4.17 11.73
N ASN A 231 -20.59 3.88 11.07
CA ASN A 231 -20.60 3.38 9.71
C ASN A 231 -20.06 4.43 8.74
N ILE A 232 -19.19 4.00 7.82
CA ILE A 232 -18.69 4.82 6.72
C ILE A 232 -19.48 4.42 5.48
N ASP A 233 -20.16 5.39 4.89
CA ASP A 233 -20.90 5.19 3.65
C ASP A 233 -20.03 5.52 2.44
N ILE A 234 -19.71 4.49 1.65
CA ILE A 234 -19.02 4.59 0.37
C ILE A 234 -19.73 3.80 -0.74
N HIS A 235 -21.06 3.65 -0.66
CA HIS A 235 -21.81 2.82 -1.63
C HIS A 235 -21.84 3.38 -3.06
N THR A 236 -21.44 4.64 -3.26
CA THR A 236 -21.29 5.25 -4.60
C THR A 236 -19.89 5.83 -4.82
N PRO A 237 -19.46 6.00 -6.09
CA PRO A 237 -18.21 6.68 -6.42
C PRO A 237 -18.08 8.09 -5.81
N GLU A 238 -19.16 8.85 -5.74
CA GLU A 238 -19.16 10.20 -5.17
C GLU A 238 -18.87 10.21 -3.67
N LEU A 239 -19.45 9.25 -2.95
CA LEU A 239 -19.28 9.11 -1.51
C LEU A 239 -17.87 8.61 -1.19
N LEU A 240 -17.36 7.66 -1.99
CA LEU A 240 -15.98 7.23 -1.92
C LEU A 240 -15.01 8.40 -2.17
N TYR A 241 -15.29 9.26 -3.14
CA TYR A 241 -14.48 10.44 -3.43
C TYR A 241 -14.41 11.38 -2.22
N ASP A 242 -15.57 11.72 -1.65
CA ASP A 242 -15.64 12.61 -0.49
C ASP A 242 -14.86 12.03 0.69
N PHE A 243 -15.03 10.73 0.95
CA PHE A 243 -14.34 10.03 2.02
C PHE A 243 -12.82 9.99 1.83
N ILE A 244 -12.32 9.69 0.62
CA ILE A 244 -10.88 9.69 0.34
C ILE A 244 -10.28 11.08 0.57
N LEU A 245 -10.99 12.15 0.20
CA LEU A 245 -10.51 13.51 0.46
C LEU A 245 -10.57 13.92 1.92
N GLU A 246 -11.58 13.49 2.66
CA GLU A 246 -11.62 13.73 4.11
C GLU A 246 -10.46 13.03 4.81
N VAL A 247 -10.19 11.77 4.46
CA VAL A 247 -9.10 10.99 5.06
C VAL A 247 -7.70 11.43 4.60
N GLY A 248 -7.57 11.90 3.35
CA GLY A 248 -6.29 12.35 2.79
C GLY A 248 -5.85 13.75 3.21
N ASN A 249 -6.73 14.54 3.82
CA ASN A 249 -6.45 15.90 4.32
C ASN A 249 -6.12 15.96 5.83
N VAL A 250 -6.01 14.81 6.50
CA VAL A 250 -5.55 14.68 7.89
C VAL A 250 -4.07 14.37 7.95
#